data_AF-A0A9P8NBZ7-F1
#
_entry.id   AF-A0A9P8NBZ7-F1
#
_cell.length_a   1.000
_cell.length_b   1.000
_cell.length_c   1.000
_cell.angle_alpha   90.00
_cell.angle_beta   90.00
_cell.angle_gamma   90.00
#
_symmetry.space_group_name_H-M   'P 1'
#
loop_
_entity.id
_entity.type
_entity.pdbx_description
1 polymer ?
#
loop_
_entity_poly.entity_id
_entity_poly.type
_entity_poly.pdbx_seq_one_letter_code
_entity_poly.pdbx_strand_id
1 'polypeptide(L)'
;MAVGTKCMVKRNVIVPKLDSLEALGAVTNNCSNKTGTLTQGKMVVKKVWIPSKGIYSMGVSNEPFNPTVSDVTFTPVPPMHFDQEKEGAPIDSLENSVAGNPRLEEFLNVAAMANLSHVYRSEQGEWHVHGEATEIAIQVFASQFN
;
A
#
# COMPACT_ATOMS: atom_id res chain seq x y z
N MET A 1 14.24 -5.27 -39.62
CA MET A 1 14.61 -4.59 -38.36
C MET A 1 13.59 -3.53 -37.90
N ALA A 2 13.07 -2.63 -38.75
CA ALA A 2 12.07 -1.62 -38.35
C ALA A 2 10.71 -2.18 -37.83
N VAL A 3 10.32 -3.39 -38.25
CA VAL A 3 9.11 -4.07 -37.75
C VAL A 3 9.26 -4.45 -36.28
N GLY A 4 10.47 -4.84 -35.85
CA GLY A 4 10.75 -5.20 -34.45
C GLY A 4 10.54 -4.02 -33.51
N THR A 5 11.03 -2.84 -33.89
CA THR A 5 10.82 -1.59 -33.14
C THR A 5 9.34 -1.23 -33.03
N LYS A 6 8.57 -1.34 -34.13
CA LYS A 6 7.11 -1.10 -34.10
C LYS A 6 6.38 -2.07 -33.17
N CYS A 7 6.80 -3.34 -33.11
CA CYS A 7 6.24 -4.32 -32.18
C CYS A 7 6.60 -3.99 -30.71
N MET A 8 7.82 -3.54 -30.44
CA MET A 8 8.26 -3.15 -29.10
C MET A 8 7.50 -1.93 -28.56
N VAL A 9 7.27 -0.91 -29.41
CA VAL A 9 6.50 0.29 -29.01
C VAL A 9 5.07 -0.07 -28.61
N LYS A 10 4.41 -0.99 -29.33
CA LYS A 10 3.07 -1.50 -28.96
C LYS A 10 3.03 -2.19 -27.59
N ARG A 11 4.19 -2.58 -27.04
CA ARG A 11 4.36 -3.21 -25.72
C ARG A 11 4.94 -2.25 -24.69
N ASN A 12 4.84 -0.94 -24.91
CA ASN A 12 5.39 0.11 -24.05
C ASN A 12 6.92 0.08 -23.91
N VAL A 13 7.64 -0.44 -24.92
CA VAL A 13 9.11 -0.45 -24.94
C VAL A 13 9.61 0.56 -25.97
N ILE A 14 10.27 1.61 -25.49
CA ILE A 14 10.94 2.60 -26.33
C ILE A 14 12.36 2.12 -26.59
N VAL A 15 12.72 1.92 -27.86
CA VAL A 15 14.04 1.43 -28.28
C VAL A 15 14.81 2.56 -28.94
N PRO A 16 15.69 3.28 -28.21
CA PRO A 16 16.41 4.43 -28.74
C PRO A 16 17.54 4.04 -29.72
N LYS A 17 18.10 2.82 -29.59
CA LYS A 17 19.15 2.29 -30.47
C LYS A 17 18.73 0.90 -30.96
N LEU A 18 18.74 0.68 -32.28
CA LEU A 18 18.29 -0.59 -32.86
C LEU A 18 19.20 -1.77 -32.45
N ASP A 19 20.49 -1.54 -32.29
CA ASP A 19 21.49 -2.57 -31.92
C ASP A 19 21.23 -3.16 -30.52
N SER A 20 20.55 -2.41 -29.64
CA SER A 20 20.16 -2.90 -28.31
C SER A 20 19.15 -4.04 -28.37
N LEU A 21 18.41 -4.18 -29.47
CA LEU A 21 17.39 -5.22 -29.64
C LEU A 21 18.02 -6.60 -29.88
N GLU A 22 19.17 -6.64 -30.56
CA GLU A 22 19.96 -7.85 -30.74
C GLU A 22 20.65 -8.25 -29.44
N ALA A 23 21.29 -7.28 -28.76
CA ALA A 23 21.94 -7.50 -27.47
C ALA A 23 20.97 -8.02 -26.39
N LEU A 24 19.71 -7.53 -26.38
CA LEU A 24 18.68 -7.98 -25.44
C LEU A 24 18.39 -9.49 -25.56
N GLY A 25 18.54 -10.07 -26.76
CA GLY A 25 18.33 -11.51 -26.99
C GLY A 25 19.37 -12.41 -26.32
N ALA A 26 20.55 -11.87 -25.99
CA ALA A 26 21.64 -12.59 -25.35
C ALA A 26 21.73 -12.34 -23.83
N VAL A 27 20.81 -11.57 -23.24
CA VAL A 27 20.81 -11.26 -21.81
C VAL A 27 20.38 -12.47 -21.00
N THR A 28 21.24 -12.92 -20.08
CA THR A 28 20.96 -14.03 -19.14
C THR A 28 20.66 -13.55 -17.72
N ASN A 29 21.02 -12.32 -17.38
CA ASN A 29 20.83 -11.71 -16.07
C ASN A 29 20.07 -10.39 -16.19
N ASN A 30 18.94 -10.26 -15.47
CA ASN A 30 18.16 -9.02 -15.42
C ASN A 30 18.32 -8.35 -14.05
N CYS A 31 18.88 -7.15 -14.04
CA CYS A 31 18.96 -6.31 -12.86
C CYS A 31 17.86 -5.24 -12.93
N SER A 32 16.81 -5.42 -12.13
CA SER A 32 15.67 -4.50 -12.08
C SER A 32 15.63 -3.75 -10.74
N ASN A 33 15.21 -2.48 -10.79
CA ASN A 33 14.96 -1.72 -9.57
C ASN A 33 13.67 -2.21 -8.88
N LYS A 34 13.59 -2.09 -7.55
CA LYS A 34 12.38 -2.51 -6.81
C LYS A 34 11.25 -1.48 -6.94
N THR A 35 11.52 -0.24 -6.55
CA THR A 35 10.49 0.80 -6.43
C THR A 35 10.22 1.42 -7.79
N GLY A 36 8.97 1.38 -8.25
CA GLY A 36 8.57 1.93 -9.55
C GLY A 36 8.80 0.99 -10.74
N THR A 37 9.43 -0.18 -10.56
CA THR A 37 9.54 -1.23 -11.59
C THR A 37 8.92 -2.55 -11.14
N LEU A 38 9.43 -3.19 -10.08
CA LEU A 38 8.82 -4.41 -9.53
C LEU A 38 7.57 -4.12 -8.69
N THR A 39 7.50 -2.94 -8.10
CA THR A 39 6.37 -2.47 -7.29
C THR A 39 5.81 -1.19 -7.90
N GLN A 40 4.53 -0.91 -7.63
CA GLN A 40 3.86 0.28 -8.13
C GLN A 40 4.36 1.60 -7.50
N GLY A 41 5.33 1.54 -6.57
CA GLY A 41 5.78 2.70 -5.81
C GLY A 41 4.74 3.23 -4.81
N LYS A 42 3.63 2.51 -4.62
CA LYS A 42 2.56 2.84 -3.68
C LYS A 42 2.73 2.00 -2.42
N MET A 43 2.91 2.66 -1.28
CA MET A 43 3.04 2.01 0.02
C MET A 43 1.65 1.83 0.63
N VAL A 44 1.44 0.70 1.33
CA VAL A 44 0.20 0.39 2.04
C VAL A 44 0.60 -0.23 3.38
N VAL A 45 -0.04 0.20 4.47
CA VAL A 45 0.13 -0.43 5.77
C VAL A 45 -0.39 -1.85 5.69
N LYS A 46 0.42 -2.83 6.12
CA LYS A 46 0.02 -4.24 6.12
C LYS A 46 -0.40 -4.74 7.48
N LYS A 47 0.30 -4.34 8.53
CA LYS A 47 0.01 -4.76 9.90
C LYS A 47 0.36 -3.64 10.87
N VAL A 48 -0.45 -3.49 11.90
CA VAL A 48 -0.25 -2.57 13.01
C VAL A 48 -0.34 -3.36 14.29
N TRP A 49 0.70 -3.30 15.10
CA TRP A 49 0.68 -3.89 16.43
C TRP A 49 0.54 -2.80 17.48
N ILE A 50 -0.46 -2.95 18.35
CA ILE A 50 -0.70 -2.04 19.47
C ILE A 50 -0.44 -2.81 20.78
N PRO A 51 0.51 -2.36 21.62
CA PRO A 51 0.83 -3.00 22.88
C PRO A 51 -0.39 -3.21 23.80
N SER A 52 -0.48 -4.43 24.33
CA SER A 52 -1.60 -4.95 25.14
C SER A 52 -2.98 -4.89 24.46
N LYS A 53 -3.04 -4.74 23.13
CA LYS A 53 -4.28 -4.89 22.35
C LYS A 53 -4.17 -6.07 21.41
N GLY A 54 -3.26 -6.01 20.44
CA GLY A 54 -3.15 -7.05 19.43
C GLY A 54 -2.69 -6.47 18.10
N ILE A 55 -2.94 -7.23 17.04
CA ILE A 55 -2.47 -6.94 15.69
C ILE A 55 -3.69 -6.68 14.81
N TYR A 56 -3.69 -5.51 14.17
CA TYR A 56 -4.59 -5.18 13.07
C TYR A 56 -3.89 -5.56 11.77
N SER A 57 -4.50 -6.41 10.97
CA SER A 57 -3.97 -6.81 9.66
C SER A 57 -4.85 -6.25 8.56
N MET A 58 -4.20 -5.69 7.54
CA MET A 58 -4.83 -5.08 6.38
C MET A 58 -4.84 -6.08 5.22
N GLY A 59 -6.02 -6.26 4.63
CA GLY A 59 -6.24 -7.05 3.43
C GLY A 59 -5.51 -6.50 2.21
N VAL A 60 -5.68 -7.19 1.09
CA VAL A 60 -5.11 -6.76 -0.19
C VAL A 60 -6.10 -5.83 -0.88
N SER A 61 -5.85 -4.52 -0.80
CA SER A 61 -6.59 -3.51 -1.57
C SER A 61 -5.85 -3.15 -2.85
N ASN A 62 -6.61 -3.01 -3.95
CA ASN A 62 -6.13 -2.45 -5.22
C ASN A 62 -6.23 -0.91 -5.24
N GLU A 63 -6.79 -0.30 -4.20
CA GLU A 63 -6.98 1.15 -4.04
C GLU A 63 -6.18 1.66 -2.84
N PRO A 64 -4.85 1.84 -2.97
CA PRO A 64 -3.95 2.13 -1.85
C PRO A 64 -4.13 3.53 -1.24
N PHE A 65 -4.86 4.42 -1.93
CA PHE A 65 -5.11 5.79 -1.50
C PHE A 65 -6.54 6.00 -1.01
N ASN A 66 -7.40 4.99 -1.10
CA ASN A 66 -8.79 5.08 -0.73
C ASN A 66 -8.96 4.63 0.74
N PRO A 67 -9.25 5.55 1.67
CA PRO A 67 -9.48 5.20 3.07
C PRO A 67 -10.88 4.61 3.33
N THR A 68 -11.79 4.58 2.36
CA THR A 68 -13.14 4.01 2.57
C THR A 68 -13.21 2.52 2.28
N VAL A 69 -12.18 1.95 1.64
CA VAL A 69 -12.10 0.51 1.37
C VAL A 69 -11.23 -0.11 2.44
N SER A 70 -11.87 -0.78 3.39
CA SER A 70 -11.20 -1.38 4.54
C SER A 70 -11.51 -2.86 4.64
N ASP A 71 -10.48 -3.68 4.52
CA ASP A 71 -10.50 -5.09 4.88
C ASP A 71 -9.53 -5.25 6.05
N VAL A 72 -10.05 -5.06 7.27
CA VAL A 72 -9.23 -5.04 8.49
C VAL A 72 -9.65 -6.20 9.38
N THR A 73 -8.68 -7.03 9.73
CA THR A 73 -8.85 -8.12 10.69
C THR A 73 -8.10 -7.82 11.98
N PHE A 74 -8.62 -8.31 13.11
CA PHE A 74 -8.00 -8.14 14.42
C PHE A 74 -7.65 -9.49 15.06
N THR A 75 -6.41 -9.58 15.55
CA THR A 75 -5.92 -10.74 16.29
C THR A 75 -5.42 -10.29 17.67
N PRO A 76 -6.05 -10.74 18.79
CA PRO A 76 -5.72 -10.30 20.15
C PRO A 76 -4.50 -11.05 20.72
N VAL A 77 -3.42 -11.17 19.95
CA VAL A 77 -2.18 -11.86 20.34
C VAL A 77 -0.97 -10.94 20.17
N PRO A 78 0.08 -11.10 21.00
CA PRO A 78 1.34 -10.41 20.74
C PRO A 78 2.03 -10.99 19.48
N PRO A 79 2.93 -10.24 18.83
CA PRO A 79 3.62 -10.67 17.61
C PRO A 79 4.36 -12.00 17.75
N MET A 80 4.83 -12.33 18.95
CA MET A 80 5.52 -13.58 19.24
C MET A 80 4.63 -14.82 19.05
N HIS A 81 3.32 -14.67 19.23
CA HIS A 81 2.33 -15.75 19.08
C HIS A 81 1.45 -15.57 17.84
N PHE A 82 1.86 -14.68 16.93
CA PHE A 82 1.12 -14.43 15.70
C PHE A 82 1.36 -15.55 14.69
N ASP A 83 0.28 -16.12 14.18
CA ASP A 83 0.28 -17.18 13.17
C ASP A 83 -0.29 -16.60 11.87
N GLN A 84 0.51 -16.60 10.80
CA GLN A 84 0.09 -16.02 9.51
C GLN A 84 -1.06 -16.78 8.85
N GLU A 85 -1.21 -18.08 9.15
CA GLU A 85 -2.26 -18.91 8.57
C GLU A 85 -3.58 -18.77 9.33
N LYS A 86 -3.56 -18.13 10.50
CA LYS A 86 -4.76 -17.85 11.30
C LYS A 86 -5.14 -16.39 11.14
N GLU A 87 -6.05 -16.14 10.22
CA GLU A 87 -6.67 -14.83 10.07
C GLU A 87 -7.43 -14.44 11.35
N GLY A 88 -7.30 -13.17 11.73
CA GLY A 88 -8.09 -12.58 12.82
C GLY A 88 -9.56 -12.43 12.43
N ALA A 89 -10.40 -12.09 13.38
CA ALA A 89 -11.80 -11.79 13.08
C ALA A 89 -11.89 -10.49 12.26
N PRO A 90 -12.71 -10.43 11.20
CA PRO A 90 -12.98 -9.18 10.50
C PRO A 90 -13.62 -8.17 11.45
N ILE A 91 -13.30 -6.89 11.24
CA ILE A 91 -13.91 -5.79 11.98
C ILE A 91 -15.13 -5.29 11.20
N ASP A 92 -16.33 -5.54 11.71
CA ASP A 92 -17.59 -5.13 11.06
C ASP A 92 -17.78 -3.60 11.03
N SER A 93 -17.20 -2.88 12.00
CA SER A 93 -17.29 -1.42 12.08
C SER A 93 -16.03 -0.84 12.73
N LEU A 94 -15.22 -0.16 11.93
CA LEU A 94 -13.97 0.47 12.38
C LEU A 94 -14.23 1.64 13.33
N GLU A 95 -15.22 2.47 13.04
CA GLU A 95 -15.66 3.58 13.91
C GLU A 95 -16.03 3.08 15.33
N ASN A 96 -16.85 2.02 15.41
CA ASN A 96 -17.23 1.41 16.68
C ASN A 96 -16.05 0.73 17.40
N SER A 97 -14.99 0.37 16.68
CA SER A 97 -13.79 -0.23 17.27
C SER A 97 -12.89 0.80 17.97
N VAL A 98 -13.00 2.08 17.58
CA VAL A 98 -12.37 3.20 18.30
C VAL A 98 -13.14 3.51 19.58
N ALA A 99 -14.47 3.53 19.51
CA ALA A 99 -15.35 3.76 20.65
C ALA A 99 -15.15 2.67 21.74
N GLY A 100 -14.50 3.04 22.84
CA GLY A 100 -14.16 2.12 23.94
C GLY A 100 -12.74 1.56 23.90
N ASN A 101 -11.90 2.01 22.96
CA ASN A 101 -10.50 1.60 22.84
C ASN A 101 -9.54 2.80 22.87
N PRO A 102 -9.28 3.39 24.05
CA PRO A 102 -8.49 4.63 24.16
C PRO A 102 -7.05 4.49 23.64
N ARG A 103 -6.48 3.28 23.68
CA ARG A 103 -5.13 3.03 23.14
C ARG A 103 -5.11 3.01 21.61
N LEU A 104 -6.18 2.52 20.99
CA LEU A 104 -6.31 2.58 19.53
C LEU A 104 -6.49 4.04 19.09
N GLU A 105 -7.35 4.78 19.79
CA GLU A 105 -7.57 6.20 19.54
C GLU A 105 -6.27 7.02 19.69
N GLU A 106 -5.52 6.83 20.78
CA GLU A 106 -4.22 7.49 20.98
C GLU A 106 -3.22 7.14 19.87
N PHE A 107 -3.14 5.87 19.47
CA PHE A 107 -2.28 5.43 18.38
C PHE A 107 -2.67 6.10 17.05
N LEU A 108 -3.96 6.12 16.72
CA LEU A 108 -4.47 6.73 15.49
C LEU A 108 -4.25 8.24 15.47
N ASN A 109 -4.47 8.92 16.60
CA ASN A 109 -4.20 10.35 16.75
C ASN A 109 -2.72 10.66 16.54
N VAL A 110 -1.81 9.89 17.14
CA VAL A 110 -0.37 10.07 16.89
C VAL A 110 -0.03 9.81 15.43
N ALA A 111 -0.56 8.74 14.83
CA ALA A 111 -0.32 8.39 13.43
C ALA A 111 -0.82 9.46 12.44
N ALA A 112 -1.95 10.11 12.74
CA ALA A 112 -2.52 11.17 11.92
C ALA A 112 -1.86 12.54 12.16
N MET A 113 -1.48 12.86 13.40
CA MET A 113 -0.93 14.18 13.75
C MET A 113 0.58 14.28 13.52
N ALA A 114 1.33 13.19 13.68
CA ALA A 114 2.76 13.14 13.40
C ALA A 114 3.03 12.86 11.91
N ASN A 115 2.23 13.47 11.03
CA ASN A 115 2.20 13.20 9.60
C ASN A 115 1.94 14.50 8.82
N LEU A 116 2.71 14.76 7.76
CA LEU A 116 2.55 15.94 6.90
C LEU A 116 1.79 15.62 5.60
N SER A 117 1.55 14.34 5.34
CA SER A 117 0.86 13.89 4.15
C SER A 117 -0.65 14.09 4.26
N HIS A 118 -1.28 14.41 3.14
CA HIS A 118 -2.70 14.68 3.06
C HIS A 118 -3.37 13.78 2.04
N VAL A 119 -4.53 13.24 2.41
CA VAL A 119 -5.40 12.42 1.55
C VAL A 119 -6.70 13.19 1.37
N TYR A 120 -7.11 13.43 0.14
CA TYR A 120 -8.32 14.21 -0.15
C TYR A 120 -9.02 13.67 -1.39
N ARG A 121 -10.33 13.92 -1.46
CA ARG A 121 -11.16 13.51 -2.60
C ARG A 121 -11.38 14.70 -3.53
N SER A 122 -11.10 14.54 -4.83
CA SER A 122 -11.39 15.59 -5.80
C SER A 122 -12.88 15.69 -6.10
N GLU A 123 -13.27 16.78 -6.78
CA GLU A 123 -14.64 16.98 -7.27
C GLU A 123 -15.10 15.90 -8.25
N GLN A 124 -14.17 15.22 -8.92
CA GLN A 124 -14.45 14.10 -9.83
C GLN A 124 -14.62 12.77 -9.09
N GLY A 125 -14.48 12.77 -7.76
CA GLY A 125 -14.67 11.60 -6.90
C GLY A 125 -13.42 10.74 -6.71
N GLU A 126 -12.28 11.10 -7.33
CA GLU A 126 -11.01 10.38 -7.22
C GLU A 126 -10.23 10.77 -5.95
N TRP A 127 -9.54 9.80 -5.36
CA TRP A 127 -8.66 10.03 -4.21
C TRP A 127 -7.28 10.51 -4.67
N HIS A 128 -6.87 11.66 -4.16
CA HIS A 128 -5.55 12.23 -4.36
C HIS A 128 -4.78 12.28 -3.05
N VAL A 129 -3.46 12.19 -3.19
CA VAL A 129 -2.53 12.16 -2.07
C VAL A 129 -1.38 13.12 -2.33
N HIS A 130 -0.91 13.76 -1.27
CA HIS A 130 0.28 14.60 -1.31
C HIS A 130 1.18 14.24 -0.13
N GLY A 131 2.47 14.02 -0.40
CA GLY A 131 3.48 13.72 0.60
C GLY A 131 4.33 12.49 0.28
N GLU A 132 5.06 12.00 1.28
CA GLU A 132 5.95 10.85 1.13
C GLU A 132 5.16 9.54 1.15
N ALA A 133 5.59 8.54 0.37
CA ALA A 133 4.81 7.30 0.21
C ALA A 133 4.51 6.59 1.53
N THR A 134 5.48 6.56 2.45
CA THR A 134 5.31 5.94 3.78
C THR A 134 4.31 6.70 4.64
N GLU A 135 4.37 8.02 4.63
CA GLU A 135 3.45 8.88 5.37
C GLU A 135 2.03 8.80 4.82
N ILE A 136 1.88 8.80 3.49
CA ILE A 136 0.60 8.58 2.81
C ILE A 136 -0.02 7.26 3.29
N ALA A 137 0.76 6.18 3.36
CA ALA A 137 0.24 4.88 3.80
C ALA A 137 -0.29 4.92 5.24
N ILE A 138 0.42 5.61 6.14
CA ILE A 138 0.00 5.81 7.53
C ILE A 138 -1.26 6.68 7.60
N GLN A 139 -1.33 7.75 6.80
CA GLN A 139 -2.48 8.66 6.77
C GLN A 139 -3.73 7.97 6.25
N VAL A 140 -3.61 7.18 5.18
CA VAL A 140 -4.70 6.37 4.64
C VAL A 140 -5.19 5.36 5.68
N PHE A 141 -4.27 4.68 6.37
CA PHE A 141 -4.62 3.75 7.45
C PHE A 141 -5.39 4.46 8.58
N ALA A 142 -4.88 5.58 9.09
CA ALA A 142 -5.54 6.29 10.18
C ALA A 142 -6.94 6.79 9.77
N SER A 143 -7.08 7.22 8.51
CA SER A 143 -8.35 7.71 7.97
C SER A 143 -9.41 6.62 7.74
N GLN A 144 -9.07 5.33 7.84
CA GLN A 144 -10.05 4.23 7.77
C GLN A 144 -10.89 4.08 9.04
N PHE A 145 -10.48 4.70 10.14
CA PHE A 145 -11.12 4.61 11.45
C PHE A 145 -11.94 5.87 11.82
N ASN A 146 -12.02 6.85 10.91
CA ASN A 146 -12.70 8.13 11.07
C ASN A 146 -14.00 8.21 10.28
#